data_AF-A0A3S1BR33-F1
#
_entry.id   AF-A0A3S1BR33-F1
#
_cell.length_a   1.000
_cell.length_b   1.000
_cell.length_c   1.000
_cell.angle_alpha   90.00
_cell.angle_beta   90.00
_cell.angle_gamma   90.00
#
_symmetry.space_group_name_H-M   'P 1'
#
loop_
_entity.id
_entity.type
_entity.pdbx_description
1 polymer ?
#
loop_
_entity_poly.entity_id
_entity_poly.type
_entity_poly.pdbx_seq_one_letter_code
_entity_poly.pdbx_strand_id
1 'polypeptide(L)' 'MSPHRVRHSSITTALDHSNGNYRKVQNLSRHASIDTIQKYDDNRKRQQQQREISDVLADLV' A
#
# COMPACT_ATOMS: atom_id res chain seq x y z
N MET A 1 -13.13 4.95 -16.26
CA MET A 1 -12.28 4.06 -15.44
C MET A 1 -11.64 3.02 -16.34
N SER A 2 -10.31 2.81 -16.27
CA SER A 2 -9.62 1.78 -17.06
C SER A 2 -9.50 0.48 -16.24
N PRO A 3 -9.59 -0.71 -16.86
CA PRO A 3 -9.41 -2.00 -16.18
C PRO A 3 -8.16 -2.07 -15.30
N HIS A 4 -7.06 -1.47 -15.75
CA HIS A 4 -5.81 -1.43 -14.99
C HIS A 4 -5.93 -0.59 -13.71
N ARG A 5 -6.63 0.56 -13.78
CA ARG A 5 -6.89 1.41 -12.60
C ARG A 5 -7.75 0.68 -11.57
N VAL A 6 -8.75 -0.08 -12.02
CA VAL A 6 -9.61 -0.88 -11.13
C VAL A 6 -8.77 -1.93 -10.39
N ARG A 7 -7.88 -2.65 -11.10
CA ARG A 7 -6.96 -3.62 -10.49
C ARG A 7 -6.07 -2.97 -9.41
N HIS A 8 -5.48 -1.81 -9.71
CA HIS A 8 -4.67 -1.07 -8.74
C HIS A 8 -5.48 -0.70 -7.49
N SER A 9 -6.66 -0.10 -7.66
CA SER A 9 -7.51 0.27 -6.53
C SER A 9 -7.94 -0.94 -5.71
N SER A 10 -8.28 -2.06 -6.35
CA SER A 10 -8.69 -3.29 -5.65
C SER A 10 -7.58 -3.85 -4.76
N ILE A 11 -6.32 -3.82 -5.21
CA ILE A 11 -5.19 -4.31 -4.41
C ILE A 11 -4.98 -3.44 -3.17
N THR A 12 -4.98 -2.11 -3.35
CA THR A 12 -4.84 -1.17 -2.23
C THR A 12 -5.98 -1.33 -1.23
N THR A 13 -7.23 -1.35 -1.70
CA THR A 13 -8.42 -1.54 -0.83
C THR A 13 -8.39 -2.88 -0.10
N ALA A 14 -7.89 -3.95 -0.74
CA ALA A 14 -7.74 -5.24 -0.08
C ALA A 14 -6.65 -5.22 1.01
N LEU A 15 -5.55 -4.46 0.82
CA LEU A 15 -4.54 -4.25 1.85
C LEU A 15 -5.09 -3.46 3.03
N ASP A 16 -5.90 -2.43 2.77
CA ASP A 16 -6.61 -1.66 3.80
C ASP A 16 -7.48 -2.56 4.66
N HIS A 17 -8.41 -3.29 4.04
CA HIS A 17 -9.37 -4.13 4.76
C HIS A 17 -8.75 -5.34 5.45
N SER A 18 -7.59 -5.79 4.99
CA SER A 18 -6.92 -6.95 5.58
C SER A 18 -5.84 -6.60 6.59
N ASN A 19 -5.73 -5.32 6.98
CA ASN A 19 -4.67 -4.79 7.84
C ASN A 19 -3.27 -5.19 7.36
N GLY A 20 -3.04 -5.12 6.03
CA GLY A 20 -1.74 -5.45 5.44
C GLY A 20 -1.45 -6.94 5.33
N ASN A 21 -2.45 -7.82 5.22
CA ASN A 21 -2.20 -9.25 5.01
C ASN A 21 -1.75 -9.54 3.57
N TYR A 22 -0.44 -9.51 3.34
CA TYR A 22 0.13 -9.65 1.99
C TYR A 22 -0.20 -10.98 1.32
N ARG A 23 -0.26 -12.09 2.07
CA ARG A 23 -0.59 -13.41 1.53
C ARG A 23 -2.02 -13.48 0.99
N LYS A 24 -2.99 -12.93 1.73
CA LYS A 24 -4.40 -12.85 1.26
C LYS A 24 -4.52 -12.03 -0.02
N VAL A 25 -3.86 -10.87 -0.07
CA VAL A 25 -3.92 -9.97 -1.22
C VAL A 25 -3.14 -10.53 -2.43
N GLN A 26 -2.04 -11.24 -2.19
CA GLN A 26 -1.30 -11.96 -3.23
C GLN A 26 -2.19 -13.00 -3.90
N ASN A 27 -2.89 -13.81 -3.12
CA ASN A 27 -3.81 -14.83 -3.64
C ASN A 27 -4.98 -14.22 -4.43
N LEU A 28 -5.55 -13.11 -3.95
CA LEU A 28 -6.62 -12.37 -4.65
C LEU A 28 -6.14 -11.86 -6.03
N SER A 29 -4.98 -11.22 -6.06
CA SER A 29 -4.46 -10.55 -7.26
C SER A 29 -3.67 -11.46 -8.20
N ARG A 30 -3.35 -12.69 -7.74
CA ARG A 30 -2.61 -13.73 -8.47
C ARG A 30 -1.20 -13.28 -8.88
N HIS A 31 -0.55 -12.45 -8.08
CA HIS A 31 0.85 -12.10 -8.32
C HIS A 31 1.78 -13.23 -7.87
N ALA A 32 2.71 -13.60 -8.74
CA ALA A 32 3.70 -14.65 -8.45
C ALA A 32 4.64 -14.25 -7.29
N SER A 33 5.07 -12.99 -7.24
CA SER A 33 5.93 -12.47 -6.17
C SER A 33 5.15 -11.67 -5.13
N ILE A 34 5.51 -11.87 -3.86
CA ILE A 34 5.03 -11.08 -2.72
C ILE A 34 5.54 -9.63 -2.78
N ASP A 35 6.71 -9.41 -3.38
CA ASP A 35 7.36 -8.09 -3.50
C ASP A 35 6.49 -7.12 -4.29
N THR A 36 5.74 -7.65 -5.27
CA THR A 36 4.77 -6.84 -6.01
C THR A 36 3.72 -6.25 -5.06
N ILE A 37 3.21 -7.04 -4.11
CA ILE A 37 2.22 -6.59 -3.13
C ILE A 37 2.85 -5.62 -2.12
N GLN A 38 4.09 -5.87 -1.69
CA GLN A 38 4.83 -4.96 -0.81
C GLN A 38 4.93 -3.56 -1.43
N LYS A 39 5.25 -3.45 -2.72
CA LYS A 39 5.28 -2.15 -3.42
C LYS A 39 3.94 -1.40 -3.33
N TYR A 40 2.81 -2.09 -3.41
CA TYR A 40 1.50 -1.47 -3.22
C TYR A 40 1.32 -0.96 -1.79
N ASP A 41 1.70 -1.76 -0.79
CA ASP A 41 1.56 -1.37 0.61
C ASP A 41 2.51 -0.23 1.00
N ASP A 42 3.75 -0.25 0.49
CA ASP A 42 4.72 0.84 0.67
C ASP A 42 4.20 2.13 0.06
N ASN A 43 3.67 2.08 -1.17
CA ASN A 43 3.05 3.22 -1.82
C ASN A 43 1.89 3.79 -0.99
N ARG A 44 1.09 2.92 -0.38
CA ARG A 44 -0.03 3.30 0.49
C ARG A 44 0.43 4.00 1.76
N LYS A 45 1.47 3.48 2.42
CA LYS A 45 1.98 4.00 3.71
C LYS A 45 2.90 5.20 3.57
N ARG A 46 3.53 5.38 2.40
CA ARG A 46 4.56 6.42 2.16
C ARG A 46 4.13 7.80 2.63
N GLN A 47 2.91 8.23 2.30
CA GLN A 47 2.47 9.58 2.64
C GLN A 47 2.33 9.77 4.15
N GLN A 48 1.83 8.76 4.87
CA GLN A 48 1.72 8.81 6.32
C GLN A 48 3.09 8.85 6.99
N GLN A 49 3.99 7.95 6.57
CA GLN A 49 5.37 7.88 7.08
C GLN A 49 6.14 9.19 6.82
N GLN A 50 5.95 9.77 5.63
CA GLN A 50 6.58 11.05 5.30
C GLN A 50 6.09 12.17 6.24
N ARG A 51 4.78 12.25 6.50
CA ARG A 51 4.21 13.27 7.38
C ARG A 51 4.74 13.13 8.79
N GLU A 52 4.73 11.93 9.35
CA GLU A 52 5.23 11.65 10.69
C GLU A 52 6.67 12.15 10.88
N ILE A 53 7.57 11.85 9.94
CA ILE A 53 8.95 12.33 9.99
C ILE A 53 9.02 13.86 9.79
N SER A 54 8.18 14.42 8.91
CA SER A 54 8.16 15.86 8.67
C SER A 54 7.71 16.64 9.92
N ASP A 55 6.72 16.13 10.66
CA ASP A 55 6.21 16.75 11.88
C ASP A 55 7.27 16.74 12.98
N VAL A 56 7.96 15.60 13.17
CA VAL A 56 9.10 15.51 14.11
C VAL A 56 10.19 16.52 13.78
N LEU A 57 10.50 16.72 12.49
CA LEU A 57 11.51 17.68 12.07
C LEU A 57 11.04 19.14 12.26
N ALA A 58 9.75 19.42 12.10
CA ALA A 58 9.18 20.74 12.32
C ALA A 58 9.26 21.17 13.78
N ASP A 59 9.09 20.23 14.72
CA ASP A 59 9.17 20.51 16.17
C ASP A 59 10.60 20.80 16.67
N LEU A 60 11.64 20.53 15.85
CA LEU A 60 13.05 20.77 16.21
C LEU A 60 13.52 22.21 15.95
N VAL A 61 12.72 23.05 15.30
CA VAL A 61 13.05 24.43 14.89
C VAL A 61 12.01 25.41 15.41
#